data_AF-B5JRJ9-F1
#
_entry.id   AF-B5JRJ9-F1
#
_cell.length_a   1.000
_cell.length_b   1.000
_cell.length_c   1.000
_cell.angle_alpha   90.00
_cell.angle_beta   90.00
_cell.angle_gamma   90.00
#
_symmetry.space_group_name_H-M   'P 1'
#
loop_
_entity.id
_entity.type
_entity.pdbx_description
1 polymer ?
#
loop_
_entity_poly.entity_id
_entity_poly.type
_entity_poly.pdbx_seq_one_letter_code
_entity_poly.pdbx_strand_id
1 'polypeptide(L)'
;SQLQLASHAIPRHQIPDYHDYGVASLDSVYALEKLETSLVKEATELGNGILLNDGQGAFTFKRLPRIAQTSPVYGIAATDFDGDGNIDLALAQNFNGPQVETGRYDGAIGLLLIGDGAGNFRGTDAGESGILIEDEARGLAVADLNNDGWADLLASRPNNSVQAYLNAGGVDRHSLALSLKGKDAGNRAAFGAKVLVTYADGTAQAYELAANSGYLSQSESALFLGYKTGKPPVSAKITWPDGTQSTQAIDATHTRVVLQQTTGLAAK
;
A
#
# COMPACT_ATOMS: atom_id res chain seq x y z
N SER A 1 -24.87 5.34 16.13
CA SER A 1 -24.45 5.48 14.73
C SER A 1 -24.13 6.95 14.50
N GLN A 2 -22.86 7.29 14.23
CA GLN A 2 -22.55 8.64 13.75
C GLN A 2 -22.73 8.65 12.23
N LEU A 3 -23.74 9.39 11.76
CA LEU A 3 -23.91 9.72 10.35
C LEU A 3 -22.89 10.79 9.99
N GLN A 4 -21.87 10.44 9.20
CA GLN A 4 -20.95 11.41 8.61
C GLN A 4 -21.46 11.72 7.19
N LEU A 5 -22.05 12.91 7.01
CA LEU A 5 -22.46 13.43 5.71
C LEU A 5 -21.23 13.97 4.98
N ALA A 6 -20.87 13.36 3.86
CA ALA A 6 -19.89 13.91 2.93
C ALA A 6 -20.51 15.13 2.22
N SER A 7 -20.39 16.31 2.82
CA SER A 7 -21.04 17.51 2.34
C SER A 7 -20.24 18.19 1.22
N HIS A 8 -20.54 17.86 -0.04
CA HIS A 8 -20.17 18.72 -1.18
C HIS A 8 -21.28 19.69 -1.61
N ALA A 9 -22.38 19.79 -0.85
CA ALA A 9 -23.33 20.88 -0.98
C ALA A 9 -24.21 20.98 0.28
N ILE A 10 -23.74 21.70 1.30
CA ILE A 10 -24.66 22.24 2.31
C ILE A 10 -25.32 23.45 1.66
N PRO A 11 -26.66 23.49 1.50
CA PRO A 11 -27.34 24.68 1.02
C PRO A 11 -27.30 25.74 2.14
N ARG A 12 -26.17 26.45 2.29
CA ARG A 12 -25.99 27.55 3.26
C ARG A 12 -27.02 28.68 3.11
N HIS A 13 -27.79 28.71 2.02
CA HIS A 13 -28.84 29.70 1.79
C HIS A 13 -30.16 29.37 2.50
N GLN A 14 -30.33 28.18 3.09
CA GLN A 14 -31.60 27.76 3.72
C GLN A 14 -31.58 27.78 5.24
N ILE A 15 -30.41 27.69 5.88
CA ILE A 15 -30.28 27.78 7.34
C ILE A 15 -29.10 28.71 7.67
N PRO A 16 -29.37 29.93 8.21
CA PRO A 16 -28.38 30.99 8.31
C PRO A 16 -27.42 30.85 9.50
N ASP A 17 -27.77 30.09 10.54
CA ASP A 17 -26.93 29.92 11.72
C ASP A 17 -26.66 28.44 12.06
N TYR A 18 -25.58 28.22 12.83
CA TYR A 18 -25.13 26.88 13.22
C TYR A 18 -26.05 26.21 14.25
N HIS A 19 -26.78 27.00 15.03
CA HIS A 19 -27.68 26.49 16.06
C HIS A 19 -28.90 25.84 15.42
N ASP A 20 -29.56 26.55 14.51
CA ASP A 20 -30.74 26.11 13.77
C ASP A 20 -30.42 24.89 12.90
N TYR A 21 -29.19 24.78 12.39
CA TYR A 21 -28.74 23.57 11.70
C TYR A 21 -28.59 22.38 12.65
N GLY A 22 -28.06 22.59 13.86
CA GLY A 22 -27.82 21.53 14.84
C GLY A 22 -29.10 20.89 15.39
N VAL A 23 -30.22 21.61 15.32
CA VAL A 23 -31.54 21.12 15.78
C VAL A 23 -32.50 20.75 14.64
N ALA A 24 -32.11 21.00 13.39
CA ALA A 24 -32.91 20.69 12.21
C ALA A 24 -33.01 19.18 11.98
N SER A 25 -34.22 18.70 11.67
CA SER A 25 -34.44 17.33 11.21
C SER A 25 -33.99 17.16 9.75
N LEU A 26 -33.61 15.95 9.33
CA LEU A 26 -33.05 15.69 8.00
C LEU A 26 -33.97 16.17 6.85
N ASP A 27 -35.28 16.01 7.03
CA ASP A 27 -36.36 16.44 6.13
C ASP A 27 -36.56 17.97 6.09
N SER A 28 -36.11 18.70 7.13
CA SER A 28 -36.10 20.17 7.13
C SER A 28 -34.87 20.76 6.42
N VAL A 29 -33.78 19.97 6.32
CA VAL A 29 -32.54 20.34 5.62
C VAL A 29 -32.58 19.93 4.14
N TYR A 30 -33.25 18.82 3.83
CA TYR A 30 -33.38 18.28 2.47
C TYR A 30 -34.85 18.00 2.14
N ALA A 31 -35.32 18.47 0.98
CA ALA A 31 -36.67 18.18 0.51
C ALA A 31 -36.94 16.65 0.50
N LEU A 32 -38.05 16.22 1.09
CA LEU A 32 -38.46 14.81 1.22
C LEU A 32 -38.36 14.04 -0.12
N GLU A 33 -38.80 14.64 -1.21
CA GLU A 33 -38.72 14.05 -2.56
C GLU A 33 -37.26 13.73 -2.98
N LYS A 34 -36.30 14.55 -2.57
CA LYS A 34 -34.87 14.27 -2.80
C LYS A 34 -34.38 13.14 -1.92
N LEU A 35 -34.84 13.03 -0.68
CA LEU A 35 -34.44 11.94 0.22
C LEU A 35 -34.99 10.59 -0.26
N GLU A 36 -36.24 10.55 -0.71
CA GLU A 36 -36.90 9.32 -1.22
C GLU A 36 -36.28 8.79 -2.52
N THR A 37 -35.77 9.69 -3.36
CA THR A 37 -35.11 9.33 -4.63
C THR A 37 -33.60 9.19 -4.53
N SER A 38 -33.03 9.43 -3.34
CA SER A 38 -31.58 9.40 -3.12
C SER A 38 -31.05 7.98 -2.99
N LEU A 39 -29.84 7.79 -3.51
CA LEU A 39 -29.04 6.62 -3.23
C LEU A 39 -28.58 6.66 -1.78
N VAL A 40 -29.15 5.81 -0.93
CA VAL A 40 -28.70 5.63 0.45
C VAL A 40 -27.54 4.64 0.49
N LYS A 41 -26.45 5.04 1.14
CA LYS A 41 -25.29 4.19 1.41
C LYS A 41 -25.01 4.21 2.91
N GLU A 42 -24.62 3.06 3.44
CA GLU A 42 -24.23 2.90 4.83
C GLU A 42 -22.79 2.43 4.91
N ALA A 43 -22.04 2.95 5.88
CA ALA A 43 -20.75 2.41 6.27
C ALA A 43 -20.98 1.22 7.21
N THR A 44 -20.71 0.01 6.75
CA THR A 44 -20.88 -1.23 7.53
C THR A 44 -19.58 -1.67 8.21
N GLU A 45 -18.47 -1.03 7.87
CA GLU A 45 -17.13 -1.37 8.32
C GLU A 45 -16.28 -0.11 8.47
N LEU A 46 -15.55 -0.01 9.58
CA LEU A 46 -14.70 1.12 9.95
C LEU A 46 -13.29 0.69 10.40
N GLY A 47 -13.04 -0.62 10.49
CA GLY A 47 -11.75 -1.16 10.85
C GLY A 47 -10.73 -1.03 9.71
N ASN A 48 -9.47 -0.91 10.08
CA ASN A 48 -8.36 -1.04 9.15
C ASN A 48 -8.35 -2.48 8.60
N GLY A 49 -8.25 -2.63 7.28
CA GLY A 49 -8.46 -3.92 6.63
C GLY A 49 -7.86 -3.97 5.24
N ILE A 50 -7.96 -5.16 4.64
CA ILE A 50 -7.58 -5.42 3.25
C ILE A 50 -8.78 -5.99 2.49
N LEU A 51 -8.77 -5.80 1.18
CA LEU A 51 -9.73 -6.40 0.26
C LEU A 51 -9.03 -7.55 -0.47
N LEU A 52 -9.45 -8.79 -0.19
CA LEU A 52 -8.93 -9.99 -0.84
C LEU A 52 -9.70 -10.25 -2.14
N ASN A 53 -9.00 -10.23 -3.27
CA ASN A 53 -9.55 -10.61 -4.57
C ASN A 53 -9.54 -12.13 -4.73
N ASP A 54 -10.66 -12.72 -5.13
CA ASP A 54 -10.76 -14.16 -5.44
C ASP A 54 -10.12 -14.55 -6.79
N GLY A 55 -9.73 -13.56 -7.59
CA GLY A 55 -9.19 -13.72 -8.94
C GLY A 55 -10.27 -13.77 -10.03
N GLN A 56 -11.55 -13.71 -9.66
CA GLN A 56 -12.71 -13.60 -10.55
C GLN A 56 -13.33 -12.19 -10.50
N GLY A 57 -12.75 -11.30 -9.68
CA GLY A 57 -13.17 -9.91 -9.55
C GLY A 57 -14.11 -9.67 -8.38
N ALA A 58 -14.34 -10.66 -7.51
CA ALA A 58 -15.02 -10.44 -6.24
C ALA A 58 -13.99 -10.14 -5.14
N PHE A 59 -14.34 -9.21 -4.25
CA PHE A 59 -13.50 -8.78 -3.16
C PHE A 59 -14.15 -9.08 -1.82
N THR A 60 -13.40 -9.70 -0.90
CA THR A 60 -13.82 -9.92 0.47
C THR A 60 -13.03 -9.02 1.40
N PHE A 61 -13.72 -8.21 2.19
CA PHE A 61 -13.07 -7.41 3.22
C PHE A 61 -12.63 -8.29 4.39
N LYS A 62 -11.37 -8.12 4.82
CA LYS A 62 -10.81 -8.79 5.98
C LYS A 62 -10.14 -7.76 6.89
N ARG A 63 -10.59 -7.70 8.15
CA ARG A 63 -9.98 -6.83 9.16
C ARG A 63 -8.54 -7.24 9.44
N LEU A 64 -7.67 -6.24 9.60
CA LEU A 64 -6.34 -6.43 10.15
C LEU A 64 -6.42 -6.76 11.65
N PRO A 65 -5.36 -7.35 12.24
CA PRO A 65 -5.31 -7.72 13.66
C PRO A 65 -5.63 -6.55 14.60
N ARG A 66 -6.05 -6.86 15.83
CA ARG A 66 -6.47 -5.85 16.82
C ARG A 66 -5.45 -4.73 17.03
N ILE A 67 -4.15 -5.05 17.01
CA ILE A 67 -3.08 -4.04 17.18
C ILE A 67 -3.07 -2.99 16.07
N ALA A 68 -3.46 -3.36 14.84
CA ALA A 68 -3.60 -2.42 13.73
C ALA A 68 -4.82 -1.50 13.87
N GLN A 69 -5.73 -1.76 14.80
CA GLN A 69 -6.94 -0.94 15.05
C GLN A 69 -6.72 0.14 16.11
N THR A 70 -5.50 0.26 16.66
CA THR A 70 -5.18 1.18 17.77
C THR A 70 -5.42 2.64 17.41
N SER A 71 -5.20 3.00 16.14
CA SER A 71 -5.34 4.37 15.64
C SER A 71 -5.60 4.34 14.13
N PRO A 72 -6.25 5.36 13.52
CA PRO A 72 -6.48 5.41 12.08
C PRO A 72 -5.19 5.26 11.27
N VAL A 73 -5.25 4.48 10.20
CA VAL A 73 -4.13 4.27 9.27
C VAL A 73 -4.28 5.23 8.09
N TYR A 74 -3.22 5.99 7.81
CA TYR A 74 -3.16 6.89 6.64
C TYR A 74 -2.17 6.40 5.60
N GLY A 75 -0.98 5.99 6.04
CA GLY A 75 0.05 5.47 5.15
C GLY A 75 0.11 3.96 5.24
N ILE A 76 0.16 3.31 4.09
CA ILE A 76 0.36 1.86 3.97
C ILE A 76 1.45 1.64 2.92
N ALA A 77 2.46 0.88 3.29
CA ALA A 77 3.42 0.31 2.36
C ALA A 77 3.25 -1.22 2.37
N ALA A 78 3.11 -1.81 1.19
CA ALA A 78 2.90 -3.24 1.00
C ALA A 78 4.01 -3.82 0.14
N THR A 79 4.87 -4.63 0.75
CA THR A 79 6.01 -5.28 0.11
C THR A 79 6.50 -6.42 0.99
N ASP A 80 7.42 -7.23 0.49
CA ASP A 80 8.05 -8.29 1.26
C ASP A 80 9.23 -7.71 2.07
N PHE A 81 9.00 -7.45 3.36
CA PHE A 81 10.00 -6.82 4.23
C PHE A 81 10.92 -7.86 4.89
N ASP A 82 10.46 -9.09 5.11
CA ASP A 82 11.25 -10.15 5.77
C ASP A 82 11.92 -11.14 4.79
N GLY A 83 11.63 -10.99 3.49
CA GLY A 83 12.24 -11.73 2.39
C GLY A 83 11.67 -13.14 2.21
N ASP A 84 10.52 -13.46 2.81
CA ASP A 84 9.95 -14.81 2.78
C ASP A 84 9.10 -15.13 1.54
N GLY A 85 8.87 -14.14 0.68
CA GLY A 85 8.06 -14.20 -0.53
C GLY A 85 6.62 -13.73 -0.33
N ASN A 86 6.18 -13.44 0.90
CA ASN A 86 4.84 -12.96 1.20
C ASN A 86 4.82 -11.45 1.33
N ILE A 87 3.64 -10.85 1.07
CA ILE A 87 3.46 -9.41 1.24
C ILE A 87 3.21 -9.10 2.72
N ASP A 88 4.04 -8.23 3.26
CA ASP A 88 3.93 -7.60 4.56
C ASP A 88 3.30 -6.20 4.43
N LEU A 89 2.90 -5.60 5.55
CA LEU A 89 2.39 -4.24 5.59
C LEU A 89 3.11 -3.41 6.64
N ALA A 90 3.66 -2.26 6.24
CA ALA A 90 4.03 -1.19 7.16
C ALA A 90 2.90 -0.16 7.22
N LEU A 91 2.50 0.23 8.44
CA LEU A 91 1.42 1.17 8.69
C LEU A 91 1.93 2.44 9.35
N ALA A 92 1.58 3.58 8.78
CA ALA A 92 1.68 4.90 9.39
C ALA A 92 0.32 5.30 9.93
N GLN A 93 0.28 5.56 11.22
CA GLN A 93 -0.95 5.78 11.98
C GLN A 93 -0.98 7.18 12.60
N ASN A 94 -2.04 7.42 13.37
CA ASN A 94 -2.31 8.61 14.15
C ASN A 94 -2.99 9.77 13.41
N PHE A 95 -3.80 10.52 14.16
CA PHE A 95 -4.49 11.72 13.68
C PHE A 95 -4.66 12.73 14.80
N ASN A 96 -4.04 13.90 14.61
CA ASN A 96 -4.07 15.02 15.54
C ASN A 96 -5.13 16.08 15.16
N GLY A 97 -5.88 15.88 14.08
CA GLY A 97 -6.94 16.78 13.63
C GLY A 97 -8.41 16.44 14.01
N PRO A 98 -8.75 15.53 14.94
CA PRO A 98 -10.13 15.43 15.42
C PRO A 98 -10.52 16.67 16.24
N GLN A 99 -11.82 16.81 16.55
CA GLN A 99 -12.30 17.89 17.42
C GLN A 99 -11.63 17.83 18.80
N VAL A 100 -11.47 18.99 19.45
CA VAL A 100 -10.75 19.11 20.72
C VAL A 100 -11.36 18.21 21.80
N GLU A 101 -12.68 18.06 21.79
CA GLU A 101 -13.45 17.25 22.74
C GLU A 101 -13.25 15.74 22.55
N THR A 102 -12.92 15.31 21.34
CA THR A 102 -12.71 13.90 20.98
C THR A 102 -11.32 13.41 21.39
N GLY A 103 -10.36 14.33 21.57
CA GLY A 103 -8.97 14.00 21.84
C GLY A 103 -8.25 13.45 20.59
N ARG A 104 -6.92 13.42 20.64
CA ARG A 104 -6.10 12.91 19.53
C ARG A 104 -6.21 11.40 19.42
N TYR A 105 -6.10 10.90 18.19
CA TYR A 105 -5.89 9.47 17.96
C TYR A 105 -4.39 9.26 17.81
N ASP A 106 -3.64 9.21 18.90
CA ASP A 106 -2.16 9.19 18.90
C ASP A 106 -1.57 7.97 19.64
N GLY A 107 -2.36 6.91 19.79
CA GLY A 107 -1.97 5.70 20.53
C GLY A 107 -1.06 4.71 19.78
N ALA A 108 -0.72 4.96 18.51
CA ALA A 108 0.13 4.08 17.71
C ALA A 108 1.55 4.64 17.55
N ILE A 109 2.51 3.77 17.24
CA ILE A 109 3.94 4.11 17.08
C ILE A 109 4.51 3.62 15.74
N GLY A 110 3.65 3.51 14.72
CA GLY A 110 3.92 2.71 13.54
C GLY A 110 3.78 1.21 13.80
N LEU A 111 3.61 0.43 12.74
CA LEU A 111 3.43 -1.01 12.87
C LEU A 111 3.90 -1.73 11.61
N LEU A 112 4.76 -2.75 11.77
CA LEU A 112 5.02 -3.75 10.74
C LEU A 112 4.16 -4.98 11.01
N LEU A 113 3.44 -5.41 9.98
CA LEU A 113 2.61 -6.61 9.96
C LEU A 113 3.24 -7.64 9.03
N ILE A 114 3.62 -8.80 9.56
CA ILE A 114 4.16 -9.90 8.76
C ILE A 114 3.01 -10.74 8.19
N GLY A 115 3.00 -10.90 6.87
CA GLY A 115 1.98 -11.63 6.13
C GLY A 115 2.29 -13.12 5.98
N ASP A 116 1.25 -13.95 5.90
CA ASP A 116 1.41 -15.40 5.66
C ASP A 116 1.10 -15.83 4.22
N GLY A 117 0.86 -14.87 3.32
CA GLY A 117 0.45 -15.11 1.94
C GLY A 117 -1.03 -15.53 1.77
N ALA A 118 -1.72 -15.89 2.84
CA ALA A 118 -3.15 -16.23 2.85
C ALA A 118 -4.02 -15.03 3.33
N GLY A 119 -3.42 -13.84 3.38
CA GLY A 119 -4.05 -12.62 3.85
C GLY A 119 -4.27 -12.60 5.36
N ASN A 120 -3.59 -13.43 6.14
CA ASN A 120 -3.46 -13.22 7.59
C ASN A 120 -2.18 -12.43 7.86
N PHE A 121 -2.22 -11.66 8.94
CA PHE A 121 -1.12 -10.81 9.34
C PHE A 121 -0.86 -10.97 10.83
N ARG A 122 0.41 -10.94 11.22
CA ARG A 122 0.85 -10.86 12.61
C ARG A 122 1.50 -9.50 12.85
N GLY A 123 1.05 -8.79 13.87
CA GLY A 123 1.73 -7.58 14.30
C GLY A 123 3.03 -7.87 15.01
N THR A 124 4.04 -7.07 14.70
CA THR A 124 5.34 -7.04 15.38
C THR A 124 5.35 -5.92 16.43
N ASP A 125 6.27 -5.99 17.37
CA ASP A 125 6.60 -4.85 18.21
C ASP A 125 7.81 -4.06 17.65
N ALA A 126 8.11 -2.92 18.27
CA ALA A 126 9.22 -2.07 17.85
C ALA A 126 10.60 -2.70 18.08
N GLY A 127 10.73 -3.65 19.02
CA GLY A 127 11.99 -4.38 19.26
C GLY A 127 12.27 -5.43 18.19
N GLU A 128 11.22 -6.07 17.67
CA GLU A 128 11.28 -7.01 16.55
C GLU A 128 11.51 -6.29 15.21
N SER A 129 10.72 -5.25 14.93
CA SER A 129 10.73 -4.57 13.62
C SER A 129 11.74 -3.44 13.50
N GLY A 130 12.16 -2.85 14.62
CA GLY A 130 12.92 -1.59 14.63
C GLY A 130 12.11 -0.36 14.17
N ILE A 131 10.82 -0.51 13.84
CA ILE A 131 9.96 0.60 13.40
C ILE A 131 9.45 1.37 14.61
N LEU A 132 9.67 2.69 14.59
CA LEU A 132 9.22 3.61 15.63
C LEU A 132 8.81 4.96 15.02
N ILE A 133 7.61 4.99 14.45
CA ILE A 133 6.99 6.18 13.86
C ILE A 133 6.10 6.81 14.93
N GLU A 134 6.71 7.63 15.78
CA GLU A 134 5.99 8.38 16.82
C GLU A 134 5.18 9.53 16.21
N ASP A 135 4.05 9.84 16.84
CA ASP A 135 3.13 10.91 16.46
C ASP A 135 2.47 10.68 15.09
N GLU A 136 1.84 11.71 14.53
CA GLU A 136 1.15 11.68 13.24
C GLU A 136 2.11 11.39 12.07
N ALA A 137 1.79 10.34 11.31
CA ALA A 137 2.41 10.05 10.03
C ALA A 137 1.37 9.86 8.93
N ARG A 138 1.74 10.21 7.70
CA ARG A 138 0.81 10.25 6.56
C ARG A 138 1.29 9.40 5.40
N GLY A 139 2.44 9.74 4.83
CA GLY A 139 3.00 9.05 3.68
C GLY A 139 3.98 7.97 4.13
N LEU A 140 3.88 6.81 3.48
CA LEU A 140 4.92 5.80 3.48
C LEU A 140 5.41 5.61 2.04
N ALA A 141 6.71 5.45 1.86
CA ALA A 141 7.33 5.07 0.60
C ALA A 141 8.39 4.02 0.84
N VAL A 142 8.51 3.07 -0.08
CA VAL A 142 9.53 2.02 -0.06
C VAL A 142 10.57 2.32 -1.13
N ALA A 143 11.84 2.13 -0.81
CA ALA A 143 12.95 2.22 -1.77
C ALA A 143 14.14 1.38 -1.29
N ASP A 144 15.04 1.03 -2.19
CA ASP A 144 16.36 0.48 -1.85
C ASP A 144 17.35 1.65 -1.67
N LEU A 145 17.44 2.22 -0.46
CA LEU A 145 18.18 3.45 -0.20
C LEU A 145 19.70 3.23 -0.14
N ASN A 146 20.11 2.02 0.24
CA ASN A 146 21.52 1.65 0.42
C ASN A 146 22.06 0.71 -0.68
N ASN A 147 21.23 0.29 -1.64
CA ASN A 147 21.54 -0.62 -2.75
C ASN A 147 21.85 -2.07 -2.31
N ASP A 148 21.29 -2.53 -1.19
CA ASP A 148 21.44 -3.91 -0.72
C ASP A 148 20.31 -4.85 -1.20
N GLY A 149 19.33 -4.31 -1.94
CA GLY A 149 18.22 -5.04 -2.53
C GLY A 149 17.04 -5.24 -1.58
N TRP A 150 17.14 -4.83 -0.32
CA TRP A 150 16.03 -4.87 0.63
C TRP A 150 15.13 -3.64 0.52
N ALA A 151 13.87 -3.84 0.89
CA ALA A 151 12.90 -2.77 0.96
C ALA A 151 13.14 -1.91 2.21
N ASP A 152 13.71 -0.72 2.05
CA ASP A 152 13.78 0.30 3.10
C ASP A 152 12.50 1.11 3.15
N LEU A 153 12.19 1.68 4.32
CA LEU A 153 10.98 2.45 4.55
C LEU A 153 11.29 3.92 4.82
N LEU A 154 10.59 4.80 4.11
CA LEU A 154 10.53 6.23 4.39
C LEU A 154 9.16 6.58 4.95
N ALA A 155 9.14 7.35 6.05
CA ALA A 155 7.92 7.83 6.68
C ALA A 155 7.88 9.36 6.71
N SER A 156 6.83 9.94 6.14
CA SER A 156 6.56 11.38 6.22
C SER A 156 5.68 11.71 7.42
N ARG A 157 6.13 12.70 8.19
CA ARG A 157 5.47 13.17 9.41
C ARG A 157 5.17 14.66 9.27
N PRO A 158 3.89 15.09 9.33
CA PRO A 158 3.54 16.50 9.25
C PRO A 158 4.29 17.33 10.29
N ASN A 159 4.86 18.45 9.86
CA ASN A 159 5.63 19.38 10.71
C ASN A 159 6.82 18.75 11.46
N ASN A 160 7.35 17.63 10.96
CA ASN A 160 8.50 16.95 11.56
C ASN A 160 9.46 16.45 10.45
N SER A 161 10.63 15.96 10.84
CA SER A 161 11.58 15.34 9.91
C SER A 161 11.05 14.00 9.39
N VAL A 162 11.33 13.74 8.11
CA VAL A 162 11.18 12.41 7.50
C VAL A 162 12.07 11.43 8.24
N GLN A 163 11.55 10.23 8.51
CA GLN A 163 12.33 9.12 9.07
C GLN A 163 12.63 8.12 7.96
N ALA A 164 13.84 7.54 8.02
CA ALA A 164 14.26 6.44 7.15
C ALA A 164 14.61 5.24 8.03
N TYR A 165 14.12 4.07 7.64
CA TYR A 165 14.39 2.78 8.28
C TYR A 165 15.08 1.91 7.26
N LEU A 166 16.36 1.63 7.49
CA LEU A 166 17.13 0.71 6.64
C LEU A 166 16.84 -0.71 7.07
N ASN A 167 16.47 -1.55 6.13
CA ASN A 167 16.19 -2.95 6.35
C ASN A 167 17.52 -3.72 6.42
N ALA A 168 17.78 -4.35 7.56
CA ALA A 168 19.02 -5.10 7.78
C ALA A 168 18.98 -6.54 7.22
N GLY A 169 17.85 -6.93 6.60
CA GLY A 169 17.60 -8.27 6.09
C GLY A 169 17.31 -9.30 7.19
N GLY A 170 17.04 -10.54 6.73
CA GLY A 170 16.71 -11.68 7.59
C GLY A 170 17.74 -12.81 7.54
N VAL A 171 17.69 -13.69 8.54
CA VAL A 171 18.50 -14.92 8.56
C VAL A 171 17.95 -15.92 7.54
N ASP A 172 18.82 -16.51 6.71
CA ASP A 172 18.46 -17.43 5.61
C ASP A 172 17.43 -16.83 4.64
N ARG A 173 17.48 -15.51 4.48
CA ARG A 173 16.60 -14.70 3.65
C ARG A 173 17.42 -13.73 2.83
N HIS A 174 16.90 -13.41 1.65
CA HIS A 174 17.48 -12.46 0.73
C HIS A 174 16.35 -11.68 0.07
N SER A 175 16.68 -10.49 -0.43
CA SER A 175 15.81 -9.73 -1.29
C SER A 175 16.57 -9.26 -2.53
N LEU A 176 15.83 -9.00 -3.61
CA LEU A 176 16.35 -8.46 -4.86
C LEU A 176 15.41 -7.38 -5.36
N ALA A 177 15.95 -6.18 -5.61
CA ALA A 177 15.23 -5.08 -6.22
C ALA A 177 15.21 -5.24 -7.76
N LEU A 178 14.04 -5.56 -8.31
CA LEU A 178 13.80 -5.71 -9.75
C LEU A 178 13.10 -4.47 -10.31
N SER A 179 13.81 -3.69 -11.13
CA SER A 179 13.21 -2.59 -11.90
C SER A 179 12.96 -3.00 -13.35
N LEU A 180 11.94 -2.39 -13.96
CA LEU A 180 11.64 -2.55 -15.38
C LEU A 180 11.96 -1.26 -16.14
N LYS A 181 12.38 -1.41 -17.39
CA LYS A 181 12.61 -0.29 -18.31
C LYS A 181 11.81 -0.49 -19.58
N GLY A 182 10.66 0.18 -19.68
CA GLY A 182 9.80 0.18 -20.87
C GLY A 182 10.50 0.83 -22.06
N LYS A 183 10.11 0.49 -23.29
CA LYS A 183 10.73 1.07 -24.51
C LYS A 183 10.28 2.51 -24.76
N ASP A 184 9.07 2.85 -24.33
CA ASP A 184 8.43 4.14 -24.59
C ASP A 184 8.88 5.22 -23.60
N ALA A 185 9.18 6.42 -24.11
CA ALA A 185 9.62 7.53 -23.27
C ALA A 185 8.54 8.00 -22.27
N GLY A 186 7.25 7.86 -22.62
CA GLY A 186 6.12 8.26 -21.77
C GLY A 186 5.82 7.30 -20.62
N ASN A 187 6.31 6.06 -20.67
CA ASN A 187 6.16 5.06 -19.60
C ASN A 187 7.45 4.25 -19.42
N ARG A 188 8.56 4.97 -19.16
CA ARG A 188 9.89 4.36 -19.05
C ARG A 188 10.00 3.40 -17.86
N ALA A 189 9.22 3.63 -16.82
CA ALA A 189 9.10 2.77 -15.64
C ALA A 189 8.29 1.49 -15.90
N ALA A 190 7.61 1.39 -17.05
CA ALA A 190 6.73 0.26 -17.40
C ALA A 190 5.60 0.00 -16.37
N PHE A 191 5.00 1.06 -15.84
CA PHE A 191 3.83 0.93 -14.96
C PHE A 191 2.69 0.20 -15.67
N GLY A 192 2.04 -0.71 -14.95
CA GLY A 192 1.02 -1.65 -15.46
C GLY A 192 1.61 -2.95 -16.01
N ALA A 193 2.93 -3.13 -16.00
CA ALA A 193 3.55 -4.40 -16.37
C ALA A 193 3.22 -5.49 -15.34
N LYS A 194 2.93 -6.69 -15.84
CA LYS A 194 2.72 -7.89 -15.03
C LYS A 194 3.94 -8.79 -15.14
N VAL A 195 4.48 -9.22 -14.01
CA VAL A 195 5.71 -10.00 -13.96
C VAL A 195 5.43 -11.31 -13.25
N LEU A 196 5.62 -12.43 -13.95
CA LEU A 196 5.65 -13.76 -13.35
C LEU A 196 7.11 -14.14 -13.15
N VAL A 197 7.55 -14.14 -11.90
CA VAL A 197 8.91 -14.55 -11.50
C VAL A 197 8.92 -16.03 -11.21
N THR A 198 9.85 -16.78 -11.79
CA THR A 198 10.13 -18.18 -11.46
C THR A 198 11.40 -18.26 -10.61
N TYR A 199 11.35 -19.06 -9.56
CA TYR A 199 12.45 -19.30 -8.62
C TYR A 199 13.15 -20.63 -8.93
N ALA A 200 14.37 -20.80 -8.40
CA ALA A 200 15.22 -21.97 -8.66
C ALA A 200 14.58 -23.30 -8.20
N ASP A 201 13.66 -23.26 -7.23
CA ASP A 201 12.93 -24.44 -6.77
C ASP A 201 11.68 -24.76 -7.62
N GLY A 202 11.45 -24.02 -8.70
CA GLY A 202 10.32 -24.19 -9.62
C GLY A 202 9.04 -23.48 -9.20
N THR A 203 9.01 -22.85 -8.03
CA THR A 203 7.87 -22.01 -7.63
C THR A 203 7.82 -20.72 -8.46
N ALA A 204 6.64 -20.09 -8.51
CA ALA A 204 6.48 -18.84 -9.24
C ALA A 204 5.52 -17.89 -8.51
N GLN A 205 5.79 -16.59 -8.64
CA GLN A 205 4.99 -15.53 -8.03
C GLN A 205 4.71 -14.43 -9.05
N ALA A 206 3.47 -13.92 -9.00
CA ALA A 206 3.01 -12.87 -9.88
C ALA A 206 3.05 -11.52 -9.17
N TYR A 207 3.52 -10.51 -9.88
CA TYR A 207 3.63 -9.13 -9.43
C TYR A 207 3.06 -8.19 -10.49
N GLU A 208 2.62 -7.02 -10.05
CA GLU A 208 2.24 -5.92 -10.93
C GLU A 208 3.01 -4.67 -10.51
N LEU A 209 3.64 -4.00 -11.48
CA LEU A 209 4.36 -2.75 -11.21
C LEU A 209 3.36 -1.58 -11.26
N ALA A 210 2.92 -1.13 -10.10
CA ALA A 210 1.95 -0.06 -9.96
C ALA A 210 2.61 1.33 -9.85
N ALA A 211 1.92 2.37 -10.33
CA ALA A 211 2.33 3.77 -10.17
C ALA A 211 1.73 4.44 -8.91
N ASN A 212 0.93 3.72 -8.14
CA ASN A 212 0.25 4.23 -6.94
C ASN A 212 0.83 3.58 -5.69
N SER A 213 1.08 4.36 -4.64
CA SER A 213 1.30 3.84 -3.29
C SER A 213 1.13 4.95 -2.26
N GLY A 214 0.51 4.63 -1.13
CA GLY A 214 0.42 5.52 0.02
C GLY A 214 -0.37 6.82 -0.18
N TYR A 215 -0.39 7.63 0.89
CA TYR A 215 -1.04 8.94 0.95
C TYR A 215 -0.05 10.04 0.57
N LEU A 216 -0.24 10.66 -0.59
CA LEU A 216 0.64 11.73 -1.12
C LEU A 216 2.13 11.35 -1.17
N SER A 217 2.41 10.06 -1.34
CA SER A 217 3.76 9.50 -1.48
C SER A 217 3.82 8.60 -2.70
N GLN A 218 5.02 8.15 -3.06
CA GLN A 218 5.22 7.13 -4.08
C GLN A 218 6.49 6.34 -3.75
N SER A 219 6.36 5.02 -3.71
CA SER A 219 7.50 4.11 -3.60
C SER A 219 8.31 4.10 -4.89
N GLU A 220 9.55 3.66 -4.78
CA GLU A 220 10.40 3.38 -5.93
C GLU A 220 9.70 2.43 -6.92
N SER A 221 9.93 2.66 -8.21
CA SER A 221 9.44 1.79 -9.28
C SER A 221 10.25 0.49 -9.39
N ALA A 222 10.20 -0.32 -8.34
CA ALA A 222 10.86 -1.61 -8.24
C ALA A 222 9.96 -2.63 -7.53
N LEU A 223 10.18 -3.91 -7.85
CA LEU A 223 9.63 -5.04 -7.12
C LEU A 223 10.71 -5.57 -6.19
N PHE A 224 10.41 -5.76 -4.91
CA PHE A 224 11.31 -6.40 -3.96
C PHE A 224 10.97 -7.88 -3.91
N LEU A 225 11.87 -8.71 -4.42
CA LEU A 225 11.67 -10.14 -4.56
C LEU A 225 12.38 -10.86 -3.42
N GLY A 226 11.64 -11.20 -2.36
CA GLY A 226 12.18 -12.04 -1.30
C GLY A 226 12.34 -13.49 -1.70
N TYR A 227 13.35 -14.14 -1.14
CA TYR A 227 13.57 -15.57 -1.28
C TYR A 227 14.43 -16.15 -0.15
N LYS A 228 14.25 -17.46 0.09
CA LYS A 228 15.09 -18.23 1.01
C LYS A 228 16.44 -18.55 0.37
N THR A 229 17.49 -18.64 1.18
CA THR A 229 18.81 -19.08 0.73
C THR A 229 18.73 -20.39 -0.08
N GLY A 230 19.39 -20.42 -1.23
CA GLY A 230 19.36 -21.55 -2.16
C GLY A 230 18.16 -21.61 -3.10
N LYS A 231 17.22 -20.66 -3.01
CA LYS A 231 16.03 -20.56 -3.88
C LYS A 231 15.90 -19.21 -4.60
N PRO A 232 16.95 -18.69 -5.26
CA PRO A 232 16.89 -17.37 -5.88
C PRO A 232 15.87 -17.29 -7.02
N PRO A 233 15.37 -16.09 -7.36
CA PRO A 233 14.67 -15.86 -8.62
C PRO A 233 15.61 -16.13 -9.79
N VAL A 234 15.12 -16.82 -10.83
CA VAL A 234 15.93 -17.24 -11.99
C VAL A 234 15.44 -16.68 -13.32
N SER A 235 14.14 -16.40 -13.46
CA SER A 235 13.61 -15.76 -14.66
C SER A 235 12.33 -14.97 -14.39
N ALA A 236 12.06 -14.00 -15.24
CA ALA A 236 10.82 -13.23 -15.25
C ALA A 236 10.18 -13.31 -16.64
N LYS A 237 8.93 -13.79 -16.68
CA LYS A 237 8.03 -13.58 -17.81
C LYS A 237 7.26 -12.28 -17.58
N ILE A 238 7.51 -11.30 -18.43
CA ILE A 238 6.95 -9.95 -18.35
C ILE A 238 5.89 -9.80 -19.43
N THR A 239 4.69 -9.37 -19.04
CA THR A 239 3.70 -8.78 -19.94
C THR A 239 3.79 -7.27 -19.79
N TRP A 240 4.30 -6.61 -20.82
CA TRP A 240 4.51 -5.17 -20.84
C TRP A 240 3.19 -4.41 -20.95
N PRO A 241 3.16 -3.10 -20.63
CA PRO A 241 1.93 -2.30 -20.67
C PRO A 241 1.26 -2.23 -22.05
N ASP A 242 2.03 -2.41 -23.13
CA ASP A 242 1.53 -2.47 -24.50
C ASP A 242 1.02 -3.88 -24.92
N GLY A 243 0.98 -4.82 -23.99
CA GLY A 243 0.56 -6.21 -24.21
C GLY A 243 1.64 -7.13 -24.77
N THR A 244 2.81 -6.61 -25.16
CA THR A 244 3.92 -7.46 -25.61
C THR A 244 4.47 -8.30 -24.45
N GLN A 245 5.10 -9.44 -24.77
CA GLN A 245 5.67 -10.33 -23.76
C GLN A 245 7.16 -10.56 -24.00
N SER A 246 7.93 -10.69 -22.93
CA SER A 246 9.33 -11.16 -22.97
C SER A 246 9.61 -12.06 -21.78
N THR A 247 10.52 -13.02 -21.96
CA THR A 247 11.09 -13.78 -20.84
C THR A 247 12.58 -13.45 -20.75
N GLN A 248 13.04 -13.07 -19.57
CA GLN A 248 14.43 -12.67 -19.32
C GLN A 248 14.95 -13.40 -18.08
N ALA A 249 16.22 -13.77 -18.09
CA ALA A 249 16.88 -14.34 -16.92
C ALA A 249 17.07 -13.27 -15.84
N ILE A 250 17.03 -13.69 -14.57
CA ILE A 250 17.36 -12.85 -13.42
C ILE A 250 18.70 -13.34 -12.87
N ASP A 251 19.68 -12.45 -12.80
CA ASP A 251 20.97 -12.73 -12.18
C ASP A 251 20.94 -12.32 -10.70
N ALA A 252 20.55 -13.26 -9.84
CA ALA A 252 20.45 -13.05 -8.41
C ALA A 252 21.81 -12.98 -7.69
N THR A 253 22.94 -12.95 -8.40
CA THR A 253 24.23 -12.55 -7.81
C THR A 253 24.31 -11.05 -7.55
N HIS A 254 23.41 -10.27 -8.17
CA HIS A 254 23.22 -8.86 -7.91
C HIS A 254 21.99 -8.65 -7.01
N THR A 255 22.07 -7.68 -6.11
CA THR A 255 20.95 -7.23 -5.26
C THR A 255 19.95 -6.38 -6.05
N ARG A 256 20.35 -5.87 -7.22
CA ARG A 256 19.54 -5.02 -8.07
C ARG A 256 19.64 -5.42 -9.54
N VAL A 257 18.50 -5.62 -10.18
CA VAL A 257 18.41 -6.04 -11.59
C VAL A 257 17.46 -5.12 -12.35
N VAL A 258 17.83 -4.78 -13.59
CA VAL A 258 16.99 -3.99 -14.49
C VAL A 258 16.69 -4.79 -15.75
N LEU A 259 15.43 -5.14 -15.97
CA LEU A 259 14.98 -5.82 -17.18
C LEU A 259 14.38 -4.81 -18.17
N GLN A 260 14.74 -4.93 -19.45
CA GLN A 260 14.41 -3.92 -20.45
C GLN A 260 13.47 -4.47 -21.51
N GLN A 261 12.49 -3.67 -21.92
CA GLN A 261 11.65 -3.99 -23.05
C GLN A 261 12.45 -3.74 -24.33
N THR A 262 12.81 -4.81 -25.03
CA THR A 262 13.47 -4.70 -26.32
C THR A 262 12.43 -4.39 -27.40
N THR A 263 12.73 -3.43 -28.28
CA THR A 263 12.06 -3.35 -29.58
C THR A 263 12.41 -4.61 -30.35
N GLY A 264 11.42 -5.49 -30.60
CA GLY A 264 11.65 -6.62 -31.48
C GLY A 264 12.17 -6.11 -32.83
N LEU A 265 13.26 -6.71 -33.33
CA LEU A 265 13.48 -6.74 -34.77
C LEU A 265 12.23 -7.40 -35.36
N ALA A 266 11.55 -6.71 -36.28
CA ALA A 266 10.51 -7.34 -37.08
C ALA A 266 11.10 -8.64 -37.64
N ALA A 267 10.44 -9.76 -37.39
CA ALA A 267 10.76 -11.01 -38.05
C ALA A 267 10.74 -10.73 -39.56
N LYS A 268 11.88 -10.92 -40.22
CA LYS A 268 11.97 -10.99 -41.68
C LYS A 268 11.52 -12.37 -42.15
#